data_AF-A0A4Q3W174-F1
#
_entry.id   AF-A0A4Q3W174-F1
#
_cell.length_a   1.000
_cell.length_b   1.000
_cell.length_c   1.000
_cell.angle_alpha   90.00
_cell.angle_beta   90.00
_cell.angle_gamma   90.00
#
_symmetry.space_group_name_H-M   'P 1'
#
loop_
_entity.id
_entity.type
_entity.pdbx_description
1 polymer ?
#
loop_
_entity_poly.entity_id
_entity_poly.type
_entity_poly.pdbx_seq_one_letter_code
_entity_poly.pdbx_strand_id
1 'polypeptide(L)'
;MNRFLIPALVLAVPALGLAAQDPFDYHCSDITILQAKPVQKELGINEGQRKQMNSAATKHQAVLNELDKQYKGKQVSQQDMKKINPQLEKAFFALKKDVCAILSASQLKRLRELNLQRLGYAALNDSIVGAKIGMSPAQIKQYQAAFISGGQQAAKLQQDTAKPILEKFSKLKPKTEAEANTLRTRAAEEIGQAQQKKAPQLKSIEMATQKKMDAVLTAKQKAAWKALLGKPFKPA
;
A
#
# COMPACT_ATOMS: atom_id res chain seq x y z
N MET A 1 -50.56 -21.49 43.44
CA MET A 1 -49.72 -20.28 43.39
C MET A 1 -48.30 -20.68 42.97
N ASN A 2 -47.88 -20.18 41.79
CA ASN A 2 -46.55 -20.10 41.14
C ASN A 2 -45.41 -21.01 41.69
N ARG A 3 -44.83 -22.02 41.01
CA ARG A 3 -44.30 -22.14 39.62
C ARG A 3 -43.38 -20.99 39.17
N PHE A 4 -42.06 -21.16 39.31
CA PHE A 4 -41.11 -21.45 38.21
C PHE A 4 -39.65 -21.20 38.65
N LEU A 5 -38.87 -22.28 38.70
CA LEU A 5 -37.42 -22.28 38.56
C LEU A 5 -37.06 -21.78 37.16
N ILE A 6 -36.27 -20.71 37.07
CA ILE A 6 -35.70 -20.24 35.80
C ILE A 6 -34.45 -21.08 35.53
N PRO A 7 -34.41 -21.86 34.43
CA PRO A 7 -33.17 -22.47 33.99
C PRO A 7 -32.25 -21.39 33.42
N ALA A 8 -30.99 -21.43 33.84
CA ALA A 8 -29.91 -20.63 33.29
C ALA A 8 -29.82 -20.84 31.77
N LEU A 9 -30.18 -19.81 31.01
CA LEU A 9 -29.93 -19.74 29.58
C LEU A 9 -28.43 -19.46 29.39
N VAL A 10 -27.62 -20.52 29.34
CA VAL A 10 -26.27 -20.45 28.82
C VAL A 10 -26.39 -20.11 27.33
N LEU A 11 -26.21 -18.84 26.99
CA LEU A 11 -25.93 -18.43 25.62
C LEU A 11 -24.63 -19.11 25.22
N ALA A 12 -24.75 -20.22 24.52
CA ALA A 12 -23.66 -20.80 23.77
C ALA A 12 -23.23 -19.75 22.74
N VAL A 13 -22.25 -18.94 23.09
CA VAL A 13 -21.43 -18.23 22.10
C VAL A 13 -20.85 -19.37 21.26
N PRO A 14 -21.19 -19.49 19.96
CA PRO A 14 -20.49 -20.45 19.13
C PRO A 14 -19.03 -20.09 19.28
N ALA A 15 -18.23 -21.05 19.77
CA ALA A 15 -16.79 -20.97 19.67
C ALA A 15 -16.52 -20.78 18.18
N LEU A 16 -16.36 -19.52 17.78
CA LEU A 16 -15.89 -19.13 16.46
C LEU A 16 -14.50 -19.74 16.41
N GLY A 17 -14.44 -20.99 15.94
CA GLY A 17 -13.19 -21.64 15.64
C GLY A 17 -12.38 -20.62 14.86
N LEU A 18 -11.15 -20.40 15.30
CA LEU A 18 -10.14 -19.65 14.57
C LEU A 18 -9.98 -20.35 13.21
N ALA A 19 -10.87 -20.06 12.27
CA ALA A 19 -10.73 -20.44 10.89
C ALA A 19 -9.38 -19.84 10.50
N ALA A 20 -8.42 -20.71 10.19
CA ALA A 20 -7.12 -20.30 9.70
C ALA A 20 -7.37 -19.27 8.60
N GLN A 21 -6.86 -18.05 8.82
CA GLN A 21 -7.07 -16.96 7.89
C GLN A 21 -6.59 -17.38 6.50
N ASP A 22 -7.38 -17.13 5.46
CA ASP A 22 -6.99 -17.52 4.10
C ASP A 22 -5.63 -16.88 3.77
N PRO A 23 -4.60 -17.69 3.45
CA PRO A 23 -3.25 -17.17 3.21
C PRO A 23 -3.19 -16.14 2.08
N PHE A 24 -4.08 -16.25 1.07
CA PHE A 24 -4.17 -15.29 -0.01
C PHE A 24 -4.76 -13.96 0.46
N ASP A 25 -5.81 -14.00 1.29
CA ASP A 25 -6.41 -12.78 1.86
C ASP A 25 -5.41 -12.06 2.78
N TYR A 26 -4.65 -12.81 3.60
CA TYR A 26 -3.56 -12.27 4.42
C TYR A 26 -2.42 -11.69 3.57
N HIS A 27 -1.98 -12.39 2.52
CA HIS A 27 -0.93 -11.91 1.63
C HIS A 27 -1.28 -10.54 1.05
N CYS A 28 -2.48 -10.44 0.50
CA CYS A 28 -2.99 -9.26 -0.19
C CYS A 28 -3.49 -8.15 0.74
N SER A 29 -3.54 -8.36 2.07
CA SER A 29 -4.01 -7.33 2.99
C SER A 29 -2.95 -6.25 3.18
N ASP A 30 -3.41 -5.00 3.24
CA ASP A 30 -2.58 -3.85 3.58
C ASP A 30 -3.21 -3.20 4.82
N ILE A 31 -2.55 -3.33 5.97
CA ILE A 31 -3.07 -2.77 7.21
C ILE A 31 -2.95 -1.24 7.29
N THR A 32 -2.18 -0.61 6.39
CA THR A 32 -2.02 0.85 6.39
C THR A 32 -3.30 1.57 5.98
N ILE A 33 -4.11 0.97 5.09
CA ILE A 33 -5.38 1.57 4.67
C ILE A 33 -6.45 1.57 5.78
N LEU A 34 -6.24 0.79 6.84
CA LEU A 34 -7.09 0.83 8.04
C LEU A 34 -6.97 2.14 8.81
N GLN A 35 -6.02 3.02 8.49
CA GLN A 35 -5.97 4.37 9.04
C GLN A 35 -7.13 5.25 8.55
N ALA A 36 -7.67 4.98 7.36
CA ALA A 36 -8.76 5.75 6.78
C ALA A 36 -10.11 5.38 7.42
N LYS A 37 -10.83 6.39 7.94
CA LYS A 37 -12.16 6.20 8.56
C LYS A 37 -13.20 5.55 7.63
N PRO A 38 -13.30 5.91 6.34
CA PRO A 38 -14.21 5.23 5.42
C PRO A 38 -13.94 3.72 5.29
N VAL A 39 -12.66 3.30 5.33
CA VAL A 39 -12.28 1.88 5.30
C VAL A 39 -12.68 1.18 6.60
N GLN A 40 -12.44 1.80 7.77
CA GLN A 40 -12.88 1.25 9.06
C GLN A 40 -14.40 1.02 9.08
N LYS A 41 -15.18 1.99 8.58
CA LYS A 41 -16.65 1.90 8.49
C LYS A 41 -17.08 0.78 7.54
N GLU A 42 -16.48 0.69 6.35
CA GLU A 42 -16.77 -0.35 5.36
C GLU A 42 -16.49 -1.77 5.88
N LEU A 43 -15.46 -1.92 6.71
CA LEU A 43 -15.11 -3.19 7.36
C LEU A 43 -15.90 -3.46 8.65
N GLY A 44 -16.72 -2.50 9.11
CA GLY A 44 -17.43 -2.62 10.38
C GLY A 44 -16.49 -2.79 11.58
N ILE A 45 -15.32 -2.12 11.58
CA ILE A 45 -14.39 -2.18 12.71
C ILE A 45 -15.05 -1.51 13.91
N ASN A 46 -15.30 -2.29 14.97
CA ASN A 46 -15.88 -1.78 16.20
C ASN A 46 -14.82 -1.21 17.15
N GLU A 47 -15.26 -0.55 18.23
CA GLU A 47 -14.35 0.05 19.21
C GLU A 47 -13.42 -0.95 19.89
N GLY A 48 -13.90 -2.16 20.17
CA GLY A 48 -13.10 -3.23 20.77
C GLY A 48 -11.93 -3.65 19.88
N GLN A 49 -12.22 -3.93 18.61
CA GLN A 49 -11.20 -4.22 17.59
C GLN A 49 -10.25 -3.04 17.44
N ARG A 50 -10.76 -1.81 17.43
CA ARG A 50 -9.92 -0.61 17.33
C ARG A 50 -8.95 -0.47 18.51
N LYS A 51 -9.42 -0.72 19.73
CA LYS A 51 -8.58 -0.74 20.94
C LYS A 51 -7.48 -1.81 20.82
N GLN A 52 -7.83 -3.02 20.38
CA GLN A 52 -6.84 -4.08 20.17
C GLN A 52 -5.80 -3.73 19.10
N MET A 53 -6.22 -3.13 17.99
CA MET A 53 -5.29 -2.67 16.94
C MET A 53 -4.35 -1.58 17.45
N ASN A 54 -4.84 -0.65 18.28
CA ASN A 54 -4.00 0.37 18.91
C ASN A 54 -3.00 -0.28 19.89
N SER A 55 -3.43 -1.27 20.68
CA SER A 55 -2.52 -2.03 21.55
C SER A 55 -1.43 -2.76 20.75
N ALA A 56 -1.79 -3.36 19.61
CA ALA A 56 -0.82 -3.98 18.71
C ALA A 56 0.15 -2.93 18.13
N ALA A 57 -0.34 -1.75 17.73
CA ALA A 57 0.52 -0.66 17.26
C ALA A 57 1.49 -0.21 18.36
N THR A 58 1.02 0.03 19.58
CA THR A 58 1.87 0.40 20.73
C THR A 58 2.93 -0.66 21.01
N LYS A 59 2.58 -1.95 20.93
CA LYS A 59 3.52 -3.06 21.12
C LYS A 59 4.67 -3.02 20.11
N HIS A 60 4.40 -2.69 18.85
CA HIS A 60 5.40 -2.65 17.78
C HIS A 60 6.04 -1.27 17.57
N GLN A 61 5.59 -0.25 18.31
CA GLN A 61 6.11 1.12 18.24
C GLN A 61 7.58 1.23 18.71
N ALA A 62 8.06 0.26 19.50
CA ALA A 62 9.42 0.27 20.06
C ALA A 62 10.51 0.40 18.99
N VAL A 63 10.37 -0.29 17.84
CA VAL A 63 11.34 -0.20 16.74
C VAL A 63 11.36 1.20 16.14
N LEU A 64 10.19 1.81 15.94
CA LEU A 64 10.09 3.17 15.41
C LEU A 64 10.70 4.19 16.38
N ASN A 65 10.45 4.03 17.69
CA ASN A 65 11.00 4.92 18.71
C ASN A 65 12.52 4.82 18.80
N GLU A 66 13.08 3.62 18.65
CA GLU A 66 14.53 3.41 18.69
C GLU A 66 15.20 4.02 17.46
N LEU A 67 14.63 3.80 16.27
CA LEU A 67 15.10 4.41 15.04
C LEU A 67 15.01 5.95 15.11
N ASP A 68 13.91 6.49 15.63
CA ASP A 68 13.77 7.94 15.85
C ASP A 68 14.88 8.47 16.75
N LYS A 69 15.12 7.85 17.92
CA LYS A 69 16.23 8.24 18.82
C LYS A 69 17.60 8.17 18.13
N GLN A 70 17.85 7.12 17.35
CA GLN A 70 19.14 6.89 16.70
C GLN A 70 19.43 7.93 15.61
N TYR A 71 18.41 8.35 14.85
CA TYR A 71 18.54 9.23 13.69
C TYR A 71 17.99 10.64 13.90
N LYS A 72 17.54 10.98 15.11
CA LYS A 72 17.03 12.31 15.45
C LYS A 72 18.03 13.40 15.09
N GLY A 73 17.60 14.33 14.23
CA GLY A 73 18.44 15.44 13.77
C GLY A 73 19.59 15.05 12.84
N LYS A 74 19.63 13.80 12.35
CA LYS A 74 20.66 13.32 11.42
C LYS A 74 20.08 13.18 10.01
N GLN A 75 20.93 13.44 9.01
CA GLN A 75 20.62 13.08 7.64
C GLN A 75 20.82 11.57 7.47
N VAL A 76 19.76 10.86 7.09
CA VAL A 76 19.81 9.41 6.86
C VAL A 76 20.45 9.14 5.49
N SER A 77 21.56 8.42 5.47
CA SER A 77 22.24 8.04 4.23
C SER A 77 21.60 6.81 3.58
N GLN A 78 21.94 6.54 2.31
CA GLN A 78 21.52 5.30 1.64
C GLN A 78 22.07 4.04 2.32
N GLN A 79 23.23 4.13 2.98
CA GLN A 79 23.80 3.01 3.72
C GLN A 79 23.06 2.77 5.04
N ASP A 80 22.55 3.82 5.68
CA ASP A 80 21.68 3.71 6.84
C ASP A 80 20.35 3.08 6.47
N MET A 81 19.75 3.47 5.33
CA MET A 81 18.50 2.87 4.84
C MET A 81 18.61 1.36 4.62
N LYS A 82 19.78 0.85 4.18
CA LYS A 82 20.01 -0.60 4.07
C LYS A 82 19.95 -1.33 5.41
N LYS A 83 20.23 -0.65 6.52
CA LYS A 83 20.12 -1.19 7.90
C LYS A 83 18.76 -0.95 8.53
N ILE A 84 18.12 0.17 8.20
CA ILE A 84 16.82 0.59 8.72
C ILE A 84 15.70 -0.24 8.08
N ASN A 85 15.71 -0.39 6.75
CA ASN A 85 14.61 -1.01 5.99
C ASN A 85 14.25 -2.42 6.49
N PRO A 86 15.20 -3.35 6.74
CA PRO A 86 14.84 -4.68 7.26
C PRO A 86 14.19 -4.64 8.65
N GLN A 87 14.55 -3.67 9.49
CA GLN A 87 13.96 -3.50 10.82
C GLN A 87 12.52 -2.98 10.72
N LEU A 88 12.31 -1.98 9.86
CA LEU A 88 10.97 -1.45 9.56
C LEU A 88 10.08 -2.54 8.95
N GLU A 89 10.60 -3.32 8.01
CA GLU A 89 9.90 -4.42 7.37
C GLU A 89 9.49 -5.50 8.39
N LYS A 90 10.43 -5.93 9.24
CA LYS A 90 10.14 -6.88 10.31
C LYS A 90 9.08 -6.36 11.28
N ALA A 91 9.20 -5.11 11.72
CA ALA A 91 8.21 -4.48 12.62
C ALA A 91 6.84 -4.36 11.96
N PHE A 92 6.81 -3.98 10.68
CA PHE A 92 5.59 -3.89 9.90
C PHE A 92 4.90 -5.26 9.75
N PHE A 93 5.63 -6.32 9.40
CA PHE A 93 5.05 -7.65 9.26
C PHE A 93 4.58 -8.23 10.60
N ALA A 94 5.27 -7.93 11.70
CA ALA A 94 4.82 -8.31 13.04
C ALA A 94 3.51 -7.58 13.41
N LEU A 95 3.42 -6.27 13.12
CA LEU A 95 2.19 -5.51 13.30
C LEU A 95 1.07 -6.02 12.39
N LYS A 96 1.36 -6.27 11.11
CA LYS A 96 0.40 -6.82 10.13
C LYS A 96 -0.18 -8.14 10.64
N LYS A 97 0.66 -9.03 11.16
CA LYS A 97 0.23 -10.30 11.75
C LYS A 97 -0.76 -10.08 12.90
N ASP A 98 -0.39 -9.25 13.88
CA ASP A 98 -1.22 -9.01 15.07
C ASP A 98 -2.54 -8.29 14.69
N VAL A 99 -2.50 -7.33 13.77
CA VAL A 99 -3.69 -6.61 13.29
C VAL A 99 -4.62 -7.52 12.49
N CYS A 100 -4.08 -8.34 11.59
CA CYS A 100 -4.91 -9.27 10.82
C CYS A 100 -5.58 -10.28 11.74
N ALA A 101 -4.90 -10.79 12.78
CA ALA A 101 -5.49 -11.73 13.74
C ALA A 101 -6.72 -11.21 14.50
N ILE A 102 -6.91 -9.88 14.57
CA ILE A 102 -8.09 -9.23 15.18
C ILE A 102 -9.30 -9.24 14.21
N LEU A 103 -9.04 -9.33 12.91
CA LEU A 103 -10.08 -9.32 11.88
C LEU A 103 -10.73 -10.70 11.76
N SER A 104 -12.05 -10.71 11.63
CA SER A 104 -12.77 -11.88 11.16
C SER A 104 -12.38 -12.22 9.71
N ALA A 105 -12.66 -13.45 9.28
CA ALA A 105 -12.37 -13.89 7.90
C ALA A 105 -13.06 -13.00 6.85
N SER A 106 -14.31 -12.58 7.10
CA SER A 106 -15.04 -11.68 6.19
C SER A 106 -14.41 -10.29 6.12
N GLN A 107 -13.96 -9.76 7.25
CA GLN A 107 -13.23 -8.48 7.33
C GLN A 107 -11.88 -8.56 6.61
N LEU A 108 -11.12 -9.64 6.79
CA LEU A 108 -9.84 -9.82 6.12
C LEU A 108 -10.01 -9.95 4.59
N LYS A 109 -10.98 -10.75 4.14
CA LYS A 109 -11.34 -10.87 2.72
C LYS A 109 -11.72 -9.52 2.13
N ARG A 110 -12.52 -8.73 2.84
CA ARG A 110 -12.91 -7.39 2.39
C ARG A 110 -11.73 -6.43 2.39
N LEU A 111 -10.83 -6.51 3.36
CA LEU A 111 -9.59 -5.71 3.38
C LEU A 111 -8.72 -6.02 2.16
N ARG A 112 -8.57 -7.29 1.78
CA ARG A 112 -7.95 -7.69 0.51
C ARG A 112 -8.63 -7.00 -0.68
N GLU A 113 -9.95 -7.07 -0.79
CA GLU A 113 -10.69 -6.46 -1.92
C GLU A 113 -10.41 -4.97 -2.03
N LEU A 114 -10.47 -4.24 -0.91
CA LEU A 114 -10.20 -2.81 -0.86
C LEU A 114 -8.77 -2.49 -1.30
N ASN A 115 -7.79 -3.30 -0.85
CA ASN A 115 -6.41 -3.11 -1.26
C ASN A 115 -6.21 -3.39 -2.77
N LEU A 116 -6.78 -4.47 -3.30
CA LEU A 116 -6.71 -4.78 -4.73
C LEU A 116 -7.41 -3.71 -5.59
N GLN A 117 -8.52 -3.16 -5.14
CA GLN A 117 -9.19 -2.03 -5.80
C GLN A 117 -8.31 -0.78 -5.82
N ARG A 118 -7.64 -0.47 -4.69
CA ARG A 118 -6.72 0.67 -4.57
C ARG A 118 -5.51 0.54 -5.49
N LEU A 119 -4.93 -0.65 -5.57
CA LEU A 119 -3.76 -0.93 -6.41
C LEU A 119 -4.11 -1.08 -7.90
N GLY A 120 -5.34 -1.50 -8.19
CA GLY A 120 -5.78 -1.79 -9.55
C GLY A 120 -4.87 -2.82 -10.23
N TYR A 121 -4.59 -2.62 -11.51
CA TYR A 121 -3.75 -3.52 -12.31
C TYR A 121 -2.31 -3.64 -11.79
N ALA A 122 -1.80 -2.67 -11.03
CA ALA A 122 -0.46 -2.78 -10.45
C ALA A 122 -0.34 -3.99 -9.50
N ALA A 123 -1.43 -4.44 -8.89
CA ALA A 123 -1.44 -5.63 -8.04
C ALA A 123 -1.08 -6.93 -8.78
N LEU A 124 -1.32 -7.01 -10.10
CA LEU A 124 -0.98 -8.20 -10.89
C LEU A 124 0.53 -8.34 -11.16
N ASN A 125 1.34 -7.35 -10.78
CA ASN A 125 2.79 -7.51 -10.73
C ASN A 125 3.23 -8.45 -9.59
N ASP A 126 2.39 -8.68 -8.59
CA ASP A 126 2.61 -9.70 -7.57
C ASP A 126 2.26 -11.08 -8.17
N SER A 127 3.22 -12.01 -8.13
CA SER A 127 3.05 -13.33 -8.75
C SER A 127 1.96 -14.17 -8.08
N ILE A 128 1.70 -14.00 -6.79
CA ILE A 128 0.65 -14.71 -6.06
C ILE A 128 -0.72 -14.21 -6.51
N VAL A 129 -0.87 -12.89 -6.73
CA VAL A 129 -2.10 -12.30 -7.26
C VAL A 129 -2.33 -12.70 -8.72
N GLY A 130 -1.29 -12.61 -9.56
CA GLY A 130 -1.34 -13.05 -10.96
C GLY A 130 -1.70 -14.54 -11.08
N ALA A 131 -1.08 -15.39 -10.27
CA ALA A 131 -1.40 -16.82 -10.24
C ALA A 131 -2.84 -17.09 -9.77
N LYS A 132 -3.39 -16.30 -8.84
CA LYS A 132 -4.78 -16.45 -8.36
C LYS A 132 -5.81 -16.25 -9.47
N ILE A 133 -5.52 -15.41 -10.47
CA ILE A 133 -6.39 -15.24 -11.64
C ILE A 133 -6.04 -16.19 -12.81
N GLY A 134 -5.06 -17.07 -12.62
CA GLY A 134 -4.63 -18.06 -13.59
C GLY A 134 -3.60 -17.58 -14.61
N MET A 135 -2.80 -16.55 -14.30
CA MET A 135 -1.64 -16.19 -15.13
C MET A 135 -0.53 -17.23 -14.96
N SER A 136 0.09 -17.64 -16.06
CA SER A 136 1.32 -18.45 -16.00
C SER A 136 2.52 -17.61 -15.55
N PRO A 137 3.60 -18.23 -15.05
CA PRO A 137 4.84 -17.52 -14.74
C PRO A 137 5.39 -16.72 -15.94
N ALA A 138 5.22 -17.21 -17.16
CA ALA A 138 5.63 -16.51 -18.37
C ALA A 138 4.77 -15.27 -18.63
N GLN A 139 3.44 -15.36 -18.49
CA GLN A 139 2.55 -14.21 -18.59
C GLN A 139 2.86 -13.16 -17.51
N ILE A 140 3.13 -13.58 -16.27
CA ILE A 140 3.51 -12.67 -15.18
C ILE A 140 4.79 -11.92 -15.53
N LYS A 141 5.83 -12.60 -16.03
CA LYS A 141 7.07 -11.94 -16.48
C LYS A 141 6.81 -10.95 -17.60
N GLN A 142 6.00 -11.30 -18.60
CA GLN A 142 5.63 -10.40 -19.69
C GLN A 142 4.87 -9.17 -19.20
N TYR A 143 3.94 -9.37 -18.25
CA TYR A 143 3.18 -8.31 -17.61
C TYR A 143 4.08 -7.33 -16.85
N GLN A 144 4.98 -7.86 -16.01
CA GLN A 144 5.96 -7.08 -15.26
C GLN A 144 6.91 -6.32 -16.20
N ALA A 145 7.35 -6.93 -17.30
CA ALA A 145 8.19 -6.26 -18.29
C ALA A 145 7.48 -5.05 -18.93
N ALA A 146 6.18 -5.16 -19.24
CA ALA A 146 5.39 -4.05 -19.73
C ALA A 146 5.30 -2.92 -18.70
N PHE A 147 5.05 -3.26 -17.44
CA PHE A 147 4.99 -2.30 -16.32
C PHE A 147 6.34 -1.58 -16.12
N ILE A 148 7.45 -2.33 -16.07
CA ILE A 148 8.80 -1.79 -15.90
C ILE A 148 9.15 -0.85 -17.06
N SER A 149 8.86 -1.25 -18.30
CA SER A 149 9.13 -0.42 -19.49
C SER A 149 8.35 0.91 -19.46
N GLY A 150 7.09 0.88 -19.03
CA GLY A 150 6.29 2.09 -18.84
C GLY A 150 6.85 3.00 -17.75
N GLY A 151 7.23 2.41 -16.60
CA GLY A 151 7.88 3.13 -15.51
C GLY A 151 9.20 3.79 -15.92
N GLN A 152 10.03 3.11 -16.72
CA GLN A 152 11.27 3.66 -17.26
C GLN A 152 11.01 4.86 -18.19
N GLN A 153 9.98 4.79 -19.03
CA GLN A 153 9.60 5.92 -19.90
C GLN A 153 9.11 7.13 -19.09
N ALA A 154 8.29 6.90 -18.07
CA ALA A 154 7.82 7.96 -17.18
C ALA A 154 8.98 8.58 -16.38
N ALA A 155 9.86 7.76 -15.81
CA ALA A 155 11.04 8.20 -15.08
C ALA A 155 11.99 9.00 -15.97
N LYS A 156 12.23 8.54 -17.21
CA LYS A 156 13.03 9.27 -18.19
C LYS A 156 12.43 10.63 -18.52
N LEU A 157 11.11 10.71 -18.76
CA LEU A 157 10.44 11.99 -19.02
C LEU A 157 10.58 12.95 -17.82
N GLN A 158 10.40 12.46 -16.60
CA GLN A 158 10.58 13.26 -15.38
C GLN A 158 12.03 13.73 -15.22
N GLN A 159 13.01 12.85 -15.47
CA GLN A 159 14.43 13.16 -15.41
C GLN A 159 14.82 14.20 -16.46
N ASP A 160 14.43 14.00 -17.71
CA ASP A 160 14.71 14.91 -18.83
C ASP A 160 14.05 16.29 -18.61
N THR A 161 12.92 16.32 -17.88
CA THR A 161 12.25 17.57 -17.47
C THR A 161 12.99 18.27 -16.32
N ALA A 162 13.46 17.53 -15.32
CA ALA A 162 14.11 18.11 -14.14
C ALA A 162 15.57 18.49 -14.37
N LYS A 163 16.30 17.72 -15.19
CA LYS A 163 17.75 17.87 -15.44
C LYS A 163 18.18 19.30 -15.81
N PRO A 164 17.59 19.98 -16.81
CA PRO A 164 18.04 21.34 -17.16
C PRO A 164 17.79 22.37 -16.04
N ILE A 165 16.75 22.17 -15.23
CA ILE A 165 16.45 23.03 -14.07
C ILE A 165 17.50 22.79 -12.98
N LEU A 166 17.78 21.52 -12.65
CA LEU A 166 18.83 21.18 -11.69
C LEU A 166 20.19 21.71 -12.14
N GLU A 167 20.52 21.59 -13.43
CA GLU A 167 21.75 22.15 -14.00
C GLU A 167 21.80 23.68 -13.86
N LYS A 168 20.70 24.39 -14.15
CA LYS A 168 20.58 25.85 -13.95
C LYS A 168 20.88 26.25 -12.50
N PHE A 169 20.27 25.59 -11.52
CA PHE A 169 20.46 25.93 -10.11
C PHE A 169 21.80 25.46 -9.54
N SER A 170 22.37 24.36 -10.03
CA SER A 170 23.67 23.85 -9.58
C SER A 170 24.84 24.82 -9.88
N LYS A 171 24.68 25.69 -10.89
CA LYS A 171 25.66 26.71 -11.26
C LYS A 171 25.63 27.92 -10.33
N LEU A 172 24.56 28.10 -9.55
CA LEU A 172 24.44 29.16 -8.58
C LEU A 172 25.21 28.75 -7.32
N LYS A 173 26.17 29.57 -6.89
CA LYS A 173 27.02 29.33 -5.73
C LYS A 173 26.52 30.13 -4.53
N PRO A 174 25.60 29.59 -3.71
CA PRO A 174 25.12 30.30 -2.53
C PRO A 174 26.28 30.51 -1.55
N LYS A 175 26.32 31.69 -0.93
CA LYS A 175 27.32 32.05 0.09
C LYS A 175 26.86 31.70 1.50
N THR A 176 25.56 31.51 1.68
CA THR A 176 24.95 31.20 2.98
C THR A 176 24.00 30.02 2.88
N GLU A 177 23.72 29.38 4.02
CA GLU A 177 22.72 28.32 4.09
C GLU A 177 21.31 28.82 3.73
N ALA A 178 20.97 30.05 4.14
CA ALA A 178 19.71 30.68 3.78
C ALA A 178 19.55 30.82 2.26
N GLU A 179 20.59 31.32 1.57
CA GLU A 179 20.61 31.39 0.11
C GLU A 179 20.50 29.99 -0.53
N ALA A 180 21.23 29.00 0.00
CA ALA A 180 21.16 27.63 -0.50
C ALA A 180 19.74 27.06 -0.37
N ASN A 181 19.06 27.31 0.75
CA ASN A 181 17.68 26.88 0.97
C ASN A 181 16.71 27.59 0.02
N THR A 182 16.84 28.89 -0.18
CA THR A 182 16.03 29.63 -1.17
C THR A 182 16.21 29.06 -2.58
N LEU A 183 17.45 28.76 -3.00
CA LEU A 183 17.72 28.17 -4.31
C LEU A 183 17.11 26.76 -4.46
N ARG A 184 17.20 25.91 -3.42
CA ARG A 184 16.55 24.59 -3.41
C ARG A 184 15.04 24.68 -3.55
N THR A 185 14.40 25.58 -2.80
CA THR A 185 12.95 25.80 -2.90
C THR A 185 12.55 26.24 -4.30
N ARG A 186 13.25 27.23 -4.87
CA ARG A 186 12.96 27.70 -6.24
C ARG A 186 13.17 26.60 -7.30
N ALA A 187 14.21 25.78 -7.14
CA ALA A 187 14.43 24.63 -8.01
C ALA A 187 13.29 23.62 -7.91
N ALA A 188 12.83 23.29 -6.70
CA ALA A 188 11.72 22.37 -6.48
C ALA A 188 10.40 22.91 -7.06
N GLU A 189 10.11 24.20 -6.91
CA GLU A 189 8.94 24.86 -7.50
C GLU A 189 8.98 24.82 -9.03
N GLU A 190 10.12 25.19 -9.64
CA GLU A 190 10.26 25.21 -11.10
C GLU A 190 10.17 23.79 -11.69
N ILE A 191 10.73 22.78 -11.00
CA ILE A 191 10.54 21.36 -11.36
C ILE A 191 9.07 20.97 -11.24
N GLY A 192 8.39 21.32 -10.14
CA GLY A 192 6.97 21.01 -9.94
C GLY A 192 6.08 21.58 -11.05
N GLN A 193 6.30 22.84 -11.42
CA GLN A 193 5.58 23.49 -12.53
C GLN A 193 5.89 22.82 -13.88
N ALA A 194 7.16 22.48 -14.14
CA ALA A 194 7.55 21.80 -15.36
C ALA A 194 6.94 20.39 -15.45
N GLN A 195 6.90 19.65 -14.34
CA GLN A 195 6.26 18.33 -14.26
C GLN A 195 4.74 18.42 -14.46
N GLN A 196 4.07 19.43 -13.91
CA GLN A 196 2.63 19.66 -14.16
C GLN A 196 2.35 19.84 -15.65
N LYS A 197 3.19 20.58 -16.38
CA LYS A 197 3.08 20.74 -17.83
C LYS A 197 3.31 19.42 -18.60
N LYS A 198 4.00 18.45 -18.00
CA LYS A 198 4.20 17.10 -18.55
C LYS A 198 3.17 16.07 -18.09
N ALA A 199 2.21 16.45 -17.24
CA ALA A 199 1.17 15.56 -16.74
C ALA A 199 0.38 14.86 -17.88
N PRO A 200 0.02 15.53 -19.00
CA PRO A 200 -0.65 14.85 -20.11
C PRO A 200 0.21 13.76 -20.76
N GLN A 201 1.52 14.00 -20.94
CA GLN A 201 2.44 13.00 -21.49
C GLN A 201 2.64 11.83 -20.52
N LEU A 202 2.74 12.09 -19.22
CA LEU A 202 2.80 11.04 -18.19
C LEU A 202 1.53 10.18 -18.20
N LYS A 203 0.35 10.80 -18.28
CA LYS A 203 -0.92 10.09 -18.42
C LYS A 203 -0.98 9.25 -19.70
N SER A 204 -0.44 9.76 -20.81
CA SER A 204 -0.36 9.00 -22.05
C SER A 204 0.54 7.77 -21.92
N ILE A 205 1.69 7.88 -21.24
CA ILE A 205 2.58 6.75 -20.96
C ILE A 205 1.86 5.72 -20.07
N GLU A 206 1.17 6.19 -19.03
CA GLU A 206 0.38 5.34 -18.13
C GLU A 206 -0.68 4.55 -18.91
N MET A 207 -1.51 5.24 -19.71
CA MET A 207 -2.56 4.60 -20.52
C MET A 207 -1.99 3.60 -21.53
N ALA A 208 -0.89 3.94 -22.21
CA ALA A 208 -0.22 3.04 -23.14
C ALA A 208 0.34 1.80 -22.43
N THR A 209 0.90 1.99 -21.23
CA THR A 209 1.41 0.90 -20.39
C THR A 209 0.28 -0.01 -19.92
N GLN A 210 -0.80 0.56 -19.42
CA GLN A 210 -1.99 -0.17 -19.01
C GLN A 210 -2.59 -0.97 -20.16
N LYS A 211 -2.65 -0.41 -21.38
CA LYS A 211 -3.11 -1.14 -22.57
C LYS A 211 -2.23 -2.35 -22.88
N LYS A 212 -0.91 -2.22 -22.77
CA LYS A 212 0.02 -3.35 -22.97
C LYS A 212 -0.16 -4.41 -21.90
N MET A 213 -0.30 -4.00 -20.63
CA MET A 213 -0.57 -4.91 -19.51
C MET A 213 -1.90 -5.66 -19.68
N ASP A 214 -2.96 -4.96 -20.07
CA ASP A 214 -4.29 -5.54 -20.29
C ASP A 214 -4.33 -6.51 -21.48
N ALA A 215 -3.48 -6.30 -22.50
CA ALA A 215 -3.34 -7.20 -23.64
C ALA A 215 -2.69 -8.55 -23.29
N VAL A 216 -1.95 -8.65 -22.17
CA VAL A 216 -1.38 -9.92 -21.69
C VAL A 216 -2.45 -10.83 -21.09
N LEU A 217 -3.56 -10.24 -20.63
CA LEU A 217 -4.63 -10.94 -19.93
C LEU A 217 -5.67 -11.48 -20.92
N THR A 218 -6.06 -12.74 -20.72
CA THR A 218 -7.21 -13.34 -21.40
C THR A 218 -8.53 -12.81 -20.83
N ALA A 219 -9.63 -12.97 -21.57
CA ALA A 219 -10.97 -12.61 -21.07
C ALA A 219 -11.34 -13.33 -19.76
N LYS A 220 -10.96 -14.61 -19.62
CA LYS A 220 -11.17 -15.39 -18.39
C LYS A 220 -10.38 -14.82 -17.21
N GLN A 221 -9.12 -14.44 -17.42
CA GLN A 221 -8.28 -13.80 -16.39
C GLN A 221 -8.83 -12.43 -15.98
N LYS A 222 -9.33 -11.62 -16.93
CA LYS A 222 -9.99 -10.34 -16.64
C LYS A 222 -11.27 -10.53 -15.82
N ALA A 223 -12.07 -11.55 -16.13
CA ALA A 223 -13.25 -11.89 -15.35
C ALA A 223 -12.89 -12.36 -13.93
N ALA A 224 -11.86 -13.21 -13.79
CA ALA A 224 -11.35 -13.65 -12.49
C ALA A 224 -10.82 -12.47 -11.66
N TRP A 225 -10.10 -11.54 -12.28
CA TRP A 225 -9.65 -10.30 -11.65
C TRP A 225 -10.83 -9.47 -11.13
N LYS A 226 -11.86 -9.24 -11.96
CA LYS A 226 -13.07 -8.52 -11.55
C LYS A 226 -13.77 -9.18 -10.36
N ALA A 227 -13.80 -10.52 -10.32
CA ALA A 227 -14.35 -11.25 -9.18
C ALA A 227 -13.53 -11.08 -7.89
N LEU A 228 -12.19 -11.01 -7.99
CA LEU A 228 -11.31 -10.76 -6.83
C LEU A 228 -11.49 -9.36 -6.22
N LEU A 229 -11.88 -8.37 -7.03
CA LEU A 229 -12.12 -7.00 -6.56
C LEU A 229 -13.35 -6.91 -5.66
N GLY A 230 -14.31 -7.85 -5.76
CA GLY A 230 -15.55 -7.79 -4.98
C GLY A 230 -16.39 -6.55 -5.29
N LYS A 231 -17.19 -6.09 -4.30
CA LYS A 231 -18.06 -4.92 -4.48
C LYS A 231 -17.24 -3.61 -4.54
N PRO A 232 -17.55 -2.66 -5.44
CA PRO A 232 -16.86 -1.38 -5.51
C PRO A 232 -16.88 -0.64 -4.17
N PHE A 233 -15.74 -0.09 -3.78
CA PHE A 233 -15.64 0.78 -2.61
C PHE A 233 -16.14 2.18 -2.95
N LYS A 234 -17.06 2.70 -2.15
CA LYS A 234 -17.59 4.06 -2.26
C LYS A 234 -17.30 4.75 -0.93
N PRO A 235 -16.26 5.58 -0.83
CA PRO A 235 -16.04 6.36 0.37
C PRO A 235 -17.22 7.32 0.53
N ALA A 236 -18.04 7.07 1.55
CA ALA A 236 -19.14 7.95 1.96
C ALA A 236 -18.62 9.09 2.84
#